data_AF-A0A3M8P994-F1
#
_entry.id   AF-A0A3M8P994-F1
#
_cell.length_a   1.000
_cell.length_b   1.000
_cell.length_c   1.000
_cell.angle_alpha   90.00
_cell.angle_beta   90.00
_cell.angle_gamma   90.00
#
_symmetry.space_group_name_H-M   'P 1'
#
loop_
_entity.id
_entity.type
_entity.pdbx_description
1 polymer ?
#
loop_
_entity_poly.entity_id
_entity_poly.type
_entity_poly.pdbx_seq_one_letter_code
_entity_poly.pdbx_strand_id
1 'polypeptide(L)'
;MLADVVVGNNIDTPSWIAELQVIGAENIIVIDFEYSGEPEFRKKVLYISATDAKKYLRKFESVCFYKTMCAYPGMGGKMSTLYKK
;
A
#
# COMPACT_ATOMS: atom_id res chain seq x y z
N MET A 1 14.34 -8.38 -1.08
CA MET A 1 13.46 -7.61 -0.17
C MET A 1 12.10 -7.36 -0.83
N LEU A 2 11.01 -7.66 -0.11
CA LEU A 2 9.61 -7.51 -0.59
C LEU A 2 8.98 -6.23 -0.02
N ALA A 3 8.25 -5.50 -0.85
CA ALA A 3 7.37 -4.40 -0.42
C ALA A 3 5.90 -4.76 -0.61
N ASP A 4 5.10 -4.52 0.43
CA ASP A 4 3.65 -4.62 0.40
C ASP A 4 3.05 -3.22 0.25
N VAL A 5 2.50 -2.94 -0.93
CA VAL A 5 2.07 -1.61 -1.32
C VAL A 5 0.55 -1.54 -1.38
N VAL A 6 -0.03 -0.79 -0.45
CA VAL A 6 -1.44 -0.43 -0.47
C VAL A 6 -1.62 0.81 -1.35
N VAL A 7 -2.41 0.68 -2.39
CA VAL A 7 -2.61 1.71 -3.40
C VAL A 7 -3.89 2.49 -3.08
N GLY A 8 -3.74 3.70 -2.57
CA GLY A 8 -4.82 4.55 -2.07
C GLY A 8 -4.86 4.59 -0.54
N ASN A 9 -5.13 5.79 -0.01
CA ASN A 9 -5.39 6.03 1.41
C ASN A 9 -6.89 6.30 1.61
N ASN A 10 -7.67 5.25 1.83
CA ASN A 10 -9.13 5.33 1.97
C ASN A 10 -9.63 4.44 3.14
N ILE A 11 -10.94 4.19 3.20
CA ILE A 11 -11.58 3.44 4.28
C ILE A 11 -11.08 1.99 4.40
N ASP A 12 -10.58 1.38 3.33
CA ASP A 12 -10.06 0.00 3.33
C ASP A 12 -8.59 -0.07 3.77
N THR A 13 -7.86 1.06 3.70
CA THR A 13 -6.41 1.10 4.00
C THR A 13 -6.08 0.59 5.39
N PRO A 14 -6.79 0.97 6.48
CA PRO A 14 -6.55 0.41 7.81
C PRO A 14 -6.75 -1.10 7.88
N SER A 15 -7.73 -1.64 7.17
CA SER A 15 -8.00 -3.09 7.11
C SER A 15 -6.86 -3.85 6.44
N TRP A 16 -6.32 -3.33 5.34
CA TRP A 16 -5.15 -3.90 4.68
C TRP A 16 -3.91 -3.81 5.55
N ILE A 17 -3.66 -2.68 6.21
CA ILE A 17 -2.52 -2.53 7.13
C ILE A 17 -2.59 -3.58 8.24
N ALA A 18 -3.77 -3.77 8.85
CA ALA A 18 -3.95 -4.75 9.91
C ALA A 18 -3.67 -6.18 9.43
N GLU A 19 -4.19 -6.55 8.26
CA GLU A 19 -3.96 -7.86 7.66
C GLU A 19 -2.48 -8.10 7.34
N LEU A 20 -1.81 -7.11 6.73
CA LEU A 20 -0.38 -7.14 6.43
C LEU A 20 0.48 -7.25 7.70
N GLN A 21 0.09 -6.57 8.77
CA GLN A 21 0.77 -6.69 10.06
C GLN A 21 0.59 -8.08 10.69
N VAL A 22 -0.59 -8.69 10.56
CA VAL A 22 -0.86 -10.06 11.06
C VAL A 22 -0.03 -11.10 10.33
N ILE A 23 0.17 -10.97 9.02
CA ILE A 23 1.01 -11.89 8.23
C ILE A 23 2.52 -11.60 8.38
N GLY A 24 2.90 -10.58 9.15
CA GLY A 24 4.30 -10.24 9.41
C GLY A 24 4.99 -9.48 8.28
N ALA A 25 4.25 -8.72 7.46
CA ALA A 25 4.83 -7.87 6.43
C ALA A 25 5.80 -6.84 7.05
N GLU A 26 7.04 -6.81 6.56
CA GLU A 26 8.10 -5.95 7.10
C GLU A 26 8.07 -4.53 6.49
N ASN A 27 7.65 -4.40 5.23
CA ASN A 27 7.73 -3.16 4.47
C ASN A 27 6.35 -2.79 3.90
N ILE A 28 5.49 -2.24 4.75
CA ILE A 28 4.15 -1.78 4.36
C ILE A 28 4.23 -0.32 3.89
N ILE A 29 3.80 -0.07 2.65
CA ILE A 29 3.84 1.24 2.02
C ILE A 29 2.43 1.61 1.57
N VAL A 30 1.94 2.78 1.96
CA VAL A 30 0.68 3.34 1.50
C VAL A 30 0.98 4.44 0.51
N ILE A 31 0.47 4.30 -0.71
CA ILE A 31 0.52 5.35 -1.71
C ILE A 31 -0.73 6.22 -1.55
N ASP A 32 -0.53 7.46 -1.17
CA ASP A 32 -1.58 8.46 -1.11
C ASP A 32 -1.50 9.35 -2.36
N PHE A 33 -2.58 9.36 -3.15
CA PHE A 33 -2.65 10.10 -4.42
C PHE A 33 -3.01 11.57 -4.22
N GLU A 34 -3.65 11.91 -3.10
CA GLU A 34 -4.06 13.27 -2.76
C GLU A 34 -2.99 13.99 -1.93
N TYR A 35 -2.07 13.23 -1.33
CA TYR A 35 -0.98 13.75 -0.53
C TYR A 35 0.20 14.24 -1.39
N SER A 36 0.57 15.51 -1.20
CA SER A 36 1.68 16.20 -1.87
C SER A 36 2.82 16.60 -0.91
N GLY A 37 2.76 16.17 0.35
CA GLY A 37 3.80 16.45 1.35
C GLY A 37 4.97 15.47 1.31
N GLU A 38 5.82 15.54 2.34
CA GLU A 38 6.96 14.65 2.51
C GLU A 38 6.55 13.25 3.00
N PRO A 39 7.27 12.17 2.66
CA PRO A 39 6.94 10.83 3.13
C PRO A 39 6.87 10.75 4.65
N GLU A 40 5.81 10.12 5.18
CA GLU A 40 5.58 10.02 6.62
C GLU A 40 5.64 8.57 7.09
N PHE A 41 6.47 8.30 8.11
CA PHE A 41 6.54 6.98 8.72
C PHE A 41 5.76 6.94 10.03
N ARG A 42 4.67 6.17 10.07
CA ARG A 42 3.80 6.06 11.24
C ARG A 42 3.45 4.61 11.49
N LYS A 43 3.61 4.14 12.74
CA LYS A 43 3.22 2.77 13.16
C LYS A 43 3.77 1.66 12.24
N LYS A 44 5.04 1.77 11.83
CA LYS A 44 5.72 0.84 10.89
C LYS A 44 5.17 0.85 9.45
N VAL A 45 4.39 1.85 9.08
CA VAL A 45 3.85 2.04 7.73
C VAL A 45 4.43 3.32 7.15
N LEU A 46 4.91 3.25 5.90
CA LEU A 46 5.37 4.42 5.16
C LEU A 46 4.24 4.96 4.29
N TYR A 47 3.80 6.19 4.54
CA TYR A 47 2.89 6.94 3.70
C TYR A 47 3.71 7.80 2.75
N ILE A 48 3.42 7.71 1.45
CA ILE A 48 4.23 8.37 0.43
C ILE A 48 3.36 8.85 -0.74
N SER A 49 3.75 9.98 -1.33
CA SER A 49 3.11 10.47 -2.55
C SER A 49 3.31 9.46 -3.70
N ALA A 50 2.39 9.45 -4.67
CA ALA A 50 2.53 8.62 -5.88
C ALA A 50 3.83 8.92 -6.66
N THR A 51 4.25 10.18 -6.66
CA THR A 51 5.47 10.64 -7.34
C THR A 51 6.73 10.04 -6.72
N ASP A 52 6.80 10.03 -5.39
CA ASP A 52 7.95 9.52 -4.66
C ASP A 52 7.94 8.00 -4.53
N ALA A 53 6.75 7.38 -4.47
CA ALA A 53 6.58 5.93 -4.47
C ALA A 53 7.32 5.27 -5.64
N LYS A 54 7.22 5.84 -6.85
CA LYS A 54 7.90 5.30 -8.04
C LYS A 54 9.42 5.24 -7.87
N LYS A 55 10.03 6.21 -7.19
CA LYS A 55 11.48 6.22 -6.92
C LYS A 55 11.82 5.28 -5.77
N TYR A 56 11.02 5.30 -4.71
CA TYR A 56 11.24 4.51 -3.50
C TYR A 56 11.14 3.00 -3.75
N LEU A 57 10.13 2.56 -4.52
CA LEU A 57 9.86 1.15 -4.80
C LEU A 57 10.96 0.47 -5.62
N ARG A 58 11.85 1.22 -6.28
CA ARG A 58 12.99 0.65 -7.03
C ARG A 58 14.02 -0.04 -6.13
N LYS A 59 13.97 0.21 -4.82
CA LYS A 59 14.88 -0.41 -3.82
C LYS A 59 14.49 -1.86 -3.50
N PHE A 60 13.30 -2.29 -3.87
CA PHE A 60 12.77 -3.62 -3.56
C PHE A 60 12.95 -4.57 -4.75
N GLU A 61 13.20 -5.83 -4.44
CA GLU A 61 13.33 -6.90 -5.44
C GLU A 61 11.97 -7.34 -5.97
N SER A 62 10.93 -7.23 -5.14
CA SER A 62 9.56 -7.61 -5.48
C SER A 62 8.58 -6.67 -4.79
N VAL A 63 7.46 -6.43 -5.45
CA VAL A 63 6.42 -5.52 -4.96
C VAL A 63 5.06 -6.19 -5.13
N CYS A 64 4.34 -6.35 -4.02
CA CYS A 64 2.96 -6.82 -3.98
C CYS A 64 2.04 -5.60 -3.90
N PHE A 65 1.07 -5.50 -4.80
CA PHE A 65 0.12 -4.40 -4.81
C PHE A 65 -1.25 -4.85 -4.29
N TYR A 66 -1.75 -4.11 -3.31
CA TYR A 66 -3.07 -4.26 -2.72
C TYR A 66 -3.90 -3.05 -3.11
N LYS A 67 -4.93 -3.26 -3.93
CA LYS A 67 -5.81 -2.18 -4.35
C LYS A 67 -6.92 -2.02 -3.33
N THR A 68 -7.03 -0.83 -2.76
CA THR A 68 -8.24 -0.45 -2.01
C THR A 68 -9.35 -0.15 -3.02
N MET A 69 -10.50 -0.80 -2.90
CA MET A 69 -11.63 -0.54 -3.77
C MET A 69 -12.52 0.47 -3.05
N CYS A 70 -12.93 1.56 -3.72
CA CYS A 70 -14.12 2.27 -3.25
C CYS A 70 -15.31 1.35 -3.56
N ALA A 71 -15.57 0.38 -2.69
CA ALA A 71 -16.78 -0.42 -2.77
C ALA A 71 -17.95 0.50 -2.44
N TYR A 72 -18.73 0.86 -3.45
CA TYR A 72 -20.11 1.26 -3.23
C TYR A 72 -20.79 0.12 -2.45
N PRO A 73 -21.66 0.40 -1.45
CA PRO A 73 -22.27 -0.65 -0.65
C PRO A 73 -22.91 -1.71 -1.56
N GLY A 74 -22.33 -2.92 -1.60
CA GLY A 74 -22.76 -4.02 -2.49
C GLY A 74 -21.66 -4.72 -3.29
N MET A 75 -20.45 -4.16 -3.43
CA MET A 75 -19.32 -4.84 -4.11
C MET A 75 -18.31 -5.40 -3.10
N GLY A 76 -18.58 -6.59 -2.59
CA GLY A 76 -17.60 -7.35 -1.81
C GLY A 76 -16.55 -8.00 -2.73
N GLY A 77 -15.32 -7.52 -2.71
CA GLY A 77 -14.22 -8.18 -3.41
C GLY A 77 -12.86 -7.56 -3.15
N LYS A 78 -12.06 -8.17 -2.26
CA LYS A 78 -10.62 -7.91 -2.15
C LYS A 78 -9.93 -8.50 -3.38
N MET A 79 -9.10 -7.71 -4.06
CA MET A 79 -8.35 -8.16 -5.25
C MET A 79 -6.88 -7.76 -5.09
N SER A 80 -5.99 -8.76 -5.05
CA SER A 80 -4.54 -8.60 -4.98
C SER A 80 -3.90 -9.16 -6.25
N THR A 81 -2.89 -8.48 -6.79
CA THR A 81 -2.16 -8.94 -7.98
C THR A 81 -0.66 -8.88 -7.72
N LEU A 82 0.04 -9.98 -7.97
CA LEU A 82 1.49 -10.08 -7.80
C LEU A 82 2.18 -9.74 -9.13
N TYR A 83 3.00 -8.69 -9.15
CA TYR A 83 3.75 -8.27 -10.34
C TYR A 83 5.21 -8.73 -10.22
N LYS A 84 5.61 -9.69 -11.06
CA LYS A 84 7.02 -10.07 -11.22
C LYS A 84 7.66 -9.25 -12.34
N LYS A 85 8.86 -8.74 -12.07
CA LYS A 85 9.66 -7.95 -13.01
C LYS A 85 10.34 -8.84 -14.05
#